data_AF-R9MEV4-F1
#
_entry.id   AF-R9MEV4-F1
#
_cell.length_a   1.000
_cell.length_b   1.000
_cell.length_c   1.000
_cell.angle_alpha   90.00
_cell.angle_beta   90.00
_cell.angle_gamma   90.00
#
_symmetry.space_group_name_H-M   'P 1'
#
loop_
_entity.id
_entity.type
_entity.pdbx_description
1 polymer ?
#
loop_
_entity_poly.entity_id
_entity_poly.type
_entity_poly.pdbx_seq_one_letter_code
_entity_poly.pdbx_strand_id
1 'polypeptide(L)' 'MANDTIFNYVQGFVDGKISRNAFWELAKFKRPTHQISFHTAAALETIHFIGEETIYGEE' A
#
# COMPACT_ATOMS: atom_id res chain seq x y z
N MET A 1 -0.60 8.61 -5.32
CA MET A 1 -1.53 8.12 -6.37
C MET A 1 -1.67 6.58 -6.34
N ALA A 2 -1.94 5.98 -5.16
CA ALA A 2 -2.19 4.53 -5.00
C ALA A 2 -3.67 4.21 -4.74
N ASN A 3 -4.42 5.19 -4.23
CA ASN A 3 -5.83 5.04 -3.87
C ASN A 3 -6.73 4.76 -5.09
N ASP A 4 -6.40 5.32 -6.26
CA ASP A 4 -7.23 5.19 -7.47
C ASP A 4 -7.17 3.78 -8.09
N THR A 5 -6.09 3.04 -7.84
CA THR A 5 -5.88 1.73 -8.49
C THR A 5 -6.76 0.63 -7.87
N ILE A 6 -6.85 0.58 -6.54
CA ILE A 6 -7.75 -0.35 -5.84
C ILE A 6 -9.20 -0.02 -6.17
N PHE A 7 -9.56 1.27 -6.22
CA PHE A 7 -10.91 1.70 -6.55
C PHE A 7 -11.34 1.20 -7.94
N ASN A 8 -10.46 1.31 -8.93
CA ASN A 8 -10.70 0.81 -10.28
C ASN A 8 -10.88 -0.72 -10.33
N TYR A 9 -10.17 -1.49 -9.51
CA TYR A 9 -10.34 -2.94 -9.43
C TYR A 9 -11.69 -3.31 -8.80
N VAL A 10 -12.10 -2.62 -7.73
CA VAL A 10 -13.40 -2.83 -7.09
C VAL A 10 -14.53 -2.49 -8.06
N GLN A 11 -14.47 -1.35 -8.73
CA GLN A 11 -15.46 -0.96 -9.72
C GLN A 11 -15.53 -1.96 -10.88
N GLY A 12 -14.39 -2.41 -11.40
CA GLY A 12 -14.34 -3.41 -12.47
C GLY A 12 -14.94 -4.76 -12.07
N PHE A 13 -14.81 -5.17 -10.81
CA PHE A 13 -15.42 -6.39 -10.28
C PHE A 13 -16.94 -6.24 -10.11
N VAL A 14 -17.39 -5.11 -9.56
CA VAL A 14 -18.82 -4.78 -9.39
C VAL A 14 -19.52 -4.67 -10.76
N ASP A 15 -18.85 -4.09 -11.75
CA ASP A 15 -19.34 -3.96 -13.13
C ASP A 15 -19.27 -5.29 -13.91
N GLY A 16 -18.71 -6.36 -13.35
CA GLY A 16 -18.53 -7.65 -14.02
C GLY A 16 -17.48 -7.65 -15.14
N LYS A 17 -16.69 -6.58 -15.28
CA LYS A 17 -15.63 -6.43 -16.29
C LYS A 17 -14.41 -7.28 -16.00
N ILE A 18 -14.18 -7.62 -14.73
CA ILE A 18 -13.14 -8.55 -14.29
C ILE A 18 -13.74 -9.66 -13.44
N SER A 19 -13.21 -10.87 -13.58
CA SER A 19 -13.61 -12.02 -12.76
C SER A 19 -13.09 -11.90 -11.33
N ARG A 20 -13.70 -12.62 -10.38
CA ARG A 20 -13.24 -12.69 -8.99
C ARG A 20 -11.76 -13.10 -8.89
N ASN A 21 -11.32 -14.05 -9.70
CA ASN A 21 -9.93 -14.51 -9.71
C ASN A 21 -8.97 -13.42 -10.22
N ALA A 22 -9.35 -12.71 -11.29
CA ALA A 22 -8.57 -11.59 -11.82
C ALA A 22 -8.47 -10.44 -10.81
N PHE A 23 -9.55 -10.15 -10.09
CA PHE A 23 -9.54 -9.18 -9.00
C PHE A 23 -8.51 -9.54 -7.93
N TRP A 24 -8.49 -10.78 -7.44
CA TRP A 24 -7.54 -11.21 -6.40
C TRP A 24 -6.08 -11.18 -6.86
N GLU A 25 -5.80 -11.48 -8.12
CA GLU A 25 -4.46 -11.37 -8.68
C GLU A 25 -4.01 -9.91 -8.88
N LEU A 26 -4.94 -9.00 -9.21
CA LEU A 26 -4.66 -7.56 -9.29
C LEU A 26 -4.54 -6.90 -7.90
N ALA A 27 -5.33 -7.36 -6.93
CA ALA A 27 -5.31 -6.91 -5.55
C ALA A 27 -4.14 -7.49 -4.75
N LYS A 28 -3.51 -8.55 -5.26
CA LYS A 28 -2.25 -9.10 -4.72
C LYS A 28 -1.16 -8.05 -4.84
N PHE A 29 -0.94 -7.34 -3.73
CA PHE A 29 0.16 -6.43 -3.41
C PHE A 29 1.15 -6.13 -4.55
N LYS A 30 0.90 -5.07 -5.33
CA LYS A 30 1.89 -4.52 -6.29
C LYS A 30 3.08 -3.84 -5.59
N ARG A 31 2.89 -3.42 -4.33
CA ARG A 31 3.93 -2.98 -3.41
C ARG A 31 3.54 -3.42 -2.03
N PRO A 32 4.48 -3.81 -1.17
CA PRO A 32 4.16 -3.95 0.22
C PRO A 32 3.89 -2.53 0.77
N THR A 33 2.63 -2.16 0.94
CA THR A 33 2.27 -1.16 1.94
C THR A 33 2.40 -1.84 3.29
N HIS A 34 3.64 -2.08 3.72
CA HIS A 34 3.96 -2.35 5.11
C HIS A 34 3.75 -1.03 5.88
N GLN A 35 2.49 -0.58 5.97
CA GLN A 35 2.13 0.41 6.96
C GLN A 35 2.21 -0.31 8.29
N ILE A 36 3.32 -0.08 9.00
CA ILE A 36 3.50 -0.55 10.36
C ILE A 36 2.96 0.56 11.26
N SER A 37 2.00 0.22 12.11
CA SER A 37 1.42 1.14 13.10
C SER A 37 1.84 0.72 14.50
N PHE A 38 2.44 1.64 15.24
CA PHE A 38 2.85 1.45 16.63
C PHE A 38 1.86 2.19 17.54
N HIS A 39 1.21 1.48 18.47
CA HIS A 39 0.15 2.03 19.34
C HIS A 39 0.50 2.06 20.83
N THR A 40 1.74 1.75 21.20
CA THR A 40 2.21 1.78 22.59
C THR A 40 3.60 2.38 22.69
N ALA A 41 3.94 2.94 23.87
CA ALA A 41 5.27 3.48 24.14
C ALA A 41 6.36 2.42 23.97
N ALA A 42 6.15 1.22 24.53
CA ALA A 42 7.08 0.10 24.40
C ALA A 42 7.36 -0.31 22.94
N ALA A 43 6.39 -0.16 22.04
CA ALA A 43 6.57 -0.49 20.63
C ALA A 43 7.33 0.62 19.87
N LEU A 44 7.23 1.88 20.32
CA LEU A 44 8.05 2.97 19.79
C LEU A 44 9.51 2.87 20.26
N GLU A 45 9.74 2.35 21.46
CA GLU A 45 11.09 2.14 22.03
C GLU A 45 11.93 1.14 21.24
N THR A 46 11.33 0.28 20.42
CA THR A 46 12.08 -0.68 19.57
C THR A 46 12.62 -0.06 18.28
N ILE A 47 12.31 1.20 17.99
CA ILE A 47 12.74 1.88 16.77
C ILE A 47 14.15 2.46 16.98
N HIS A 48 15.06 2.14 16.06
CA HIS A 48 16.42 2.68 16.06
C HIS A 48 16.63 3.58 14.84
N PHE A 49 17.17 4.77 15.07
CA PHE A 49 17.58 5.66 13.98
C PHE A 49 18.80 5.07 13.26
N ILE A 50 18.74 4.99 11.92
CA ILE A 50 19.81 4.43 11.08
C ILE A 50 20.49 5.54 10.25
N GLY A 51 19.73 6.53 9.78
CA GLY A 51 20.24 7.64 8.96
C GLY A 51 19.10 8.42 8.29
N GLU A 52 19.45 9.51 7.61
CA GLU A 52 18.53 10.30 6.79
C GLU A 52 19.08 10.47 5.37
N GLU A 53 18.18 10.66 4.40
CA GLU A 53 18.52 10.96 3.01
C GLU A 53 17.63 12.12 2.53
N THR A 54 18.25 13.12 1.92
CA THR A 54 17.53 14.26 1.32
C THR A 54 17.11 13.90 -0.09
N ILE A 55 15.80 13.78 -0.32
CA ILE A 55 15.24 13.50 -1.64
C ILE A 55 14.90 14.82 -2.33
N TYR A 56 15.57 15.10 -3.45
CA TYR A 56 15.14 16.12 -4.40
C TYR A 56 14.22 15.44 -5.42
N GLY A 57 12.94 15.82 -5.45
CA GLY A 57 12.00 15.25 -6.42
C GLY A 57 12.46 15.55 -7.85
N GLU A 58 12.40 14.55 -8.74
CA GLU A 58 12.55 14.76 -10.18
C GLU A 58 11.32 15.53 -10.69
N GLU A 59 11.55 16.63 -11.44
CA GLU A 59 10.51 17.42 -12.13
C GLU A 59 9.73 16.60 -13.19
#